data_AF-A0A1E4FUY8-F1
#
_entry.id   AF-A0A1E4FUY8-F1
#
_cell.length_a   1.000
_cell.length_b   1.000
_cell.length_c   1.000
_cell.angle_alpha   90.00
_cell.angle_beta   90.00
_cell.angle_gamma   90.00
#
_symmetry.space_group_name_H-M   'P 1'
#
loop_
_entity.id
_entity.type
_entity.pdbx_description
1 polymer ?
#
loop_
_entity_poly.entity_id
_entity_poly.type
_entity_poly.pdbx_seq_one_letter_code
_entity_poly.pdbx_strand_id
1 'polypeptide(L)'
;MKLLAFLLAVSLAGAGAPAMVVASKGSVPAPVLTTLQTGQRLTLGVDSELTVSFLQGGARSLCRGPGVFQVGLTEMELLSGPGSVNTQKNEVRAAITPNSWTNWDEMAGVRRDEIHYAGDPTWLEPQARLSWTAPADLQEIEVVVEHYPDYRRVYKGTVSPQQPPALDLESGQTYVVSLRGFAPGRTVDSAEQRLEVLSREDRERLLAWESKAQSPADLVELYSWLMSRGLVSRAERLRAENPGAFP
;
A
#
# COMPACT_ATOMS: atom_id res chain seq x y z
N MET A 1 24.54 -49.02 26.03
CA MET A 1 23.91 -47.68 26.14
C MET A 1 24.76 -46.64 25.44
N LYS A 2 24.37 -46.20 24.23
CA LYS A 2 24.64 -44.85 23.69
C LYS A 2 23.52 -44.51 22.70
N LEU A 3 22.57 -43.71 23.16
CA LEU A 3 21.56 -43.01 22.36
C LEU A 3 22.16 -41.66 21.98
N LEU A 4 22.16 -41.29 20.70
CA LEU A 4 22.21 -39.89 20.22
C LEU A 4 21.84 -39.94 18.73
N ALA A 5 20.54 -39.93 18.43
CA ALA A 5 19.79 -38.72 18.08
C ALA A 5 20.18 -38.21 16.69
N PHE A 6 19.59 -38.86 15.69
CA PHE A 6 19.25 -38.28 14.39
C PHE A 6 18.46 -36.99 14.63
N LEU A 7 19.01 -35.83 14.26
CA LEU A 7 18.24 -34.60 14.17
C LEU A 7 18.09 -34.26 12.69
N LEU A 8 16.89 -34.60 12.20
CA LEU A 8 16.31 -34.11 10.96
C LEU A 8 16.50 -32.59 10.87
N ALA A 9 17.24 -32.13 9.87
CA ALA A 9 17.11 -30.76 9.37
C ALA A 9 15.81 -30.69 8.55
N VAL A 10 14.67 -30.51 9.21
CA VAL A 10 13.48 -29.93 8.58
C VAL A 10 13.65 -28.42 8.66
N SER A 11 14.31 -27.81 7.68
CA SER A 11 14.12 -26.38 7.43
C SER A 11 13.02 -26.25 6.39
N LEU A 12 11.87 -25.77 6.85
CA LEU A 12 10.71 -25.40 6.03
C LEU A 12 11.16 -24.60 4.81
N ALA A 13 10.82 -25.08 3.62
CA ALA A 13 10.57 -24.20 2.49
C ALA A 13 9.30 -23.38 2.83
N GLY A 14 9.37 -22.05 2.78
CA GLY A 14 8.16 -21.22 2.90
C GLY A 14 8.27 -19.78 3.40
N ALA A 15 9.45 -19.21 3.64
CA ALA A 15 9.58 -17.78 3.97
C ALA A 15 10.45 -17.09 2.92
N GLY A 16 9.88 -16.15 2.18
CA GLY A 16 10.66 -15.26 1.31
C GLY A 16 11.62 -14.39 2.13
N ALA A 17 12.64 -13.83 1.48
CA ALA A 17 13.55 -12.89 2.16
C ALA A 17 12.77 -11.65 2.66
N PRO A 18 12.81 -11.28 3.97
CA PRO A 18 12.14 -10.09 4.49
C PRO A 18 12.79 -8.77 4.09
N ALA A 19 14.09 -8.77 3.75
CA ALA A 19 14.86 -7.54 3.57
C ALA A 19 15.84 -7.62 2.41
N MET A 20 16.18 -6.47 1.84
CA MET A 20 17.18 -6.33 0.81
C MET A 20 18.20 -5.26 1.18
N VAL A 21 19.49 -5.54 0.95
CA VAL A 21 20.56 -4.55 1.11
C VAL A 21 20.44 -3.50 0.01
N VAL A 22 20.24 -2.24 0.37
CA VAL A 22 20.12 -1.12 -0.57
C VAL A 22 21.34 -0.20 -0.58
N ALA A 23 22.13 -0.21 0.50
CA ALA A 23 23.43 0.45 0.52
C ALA A 23 24.37 -0.26 1.48
N SER A 24 25.66 -0.28 1.15
CA SER A 24 26.72 -0.81 2.00
C SER A 24 27.97 0.04 1.86
N LYS A 25 28.61 0.39 2.99
CA LYS A 25 29.88 1.10 3.05
C LYS A 25 30.81 0.45 4.06
N GLY A 26 32.09 0.35 3.75
CA GLY A 26 33.08 -0.31 4.61
C GLY A 26 33.08 -1.82 4.45
N SER A 27 33.68 -2.52 5.41
CA SER A 27 33.77 -3.99 5.45
C SER A 27 32.42 -4.60 5.86
N VAL A 28 31.49 -4.61 4.92
CA VAL A 28 30.15 -5.19 5.06
C VAL A 28 30.11 -6.54 4.33
N PRO A 29 29.69 -7.63 4.99
CA PRO A 29 29.70 -8.98 4.40
C PRO A 29 28.58 -9.23 3.37
N ALA A 30 27.73 -8.25 3.07
CA ALA A 30 26.60 -8.39 2.17
C ALA A 30 26.69 -7.37 1.00
N PRO A 31 26.80 -7.82 -0.26
CA PRO A 31 26.76 -6.94 -1.41
C PRO A 31 25.41 -6.23 -1.51
N VAL A 32 25.40 -5.02 -2.09
CA VAL A 32 24.16 -4.31 -2.46
C VAL A 32 23.30 -5.22 -3.35
N LEU A 33 21.98 -5.18 -3.16
CA LEU A 33 20.96 -6.04 -3.77
C LEU A 33 20.98 -7.50 -3.32
N THR A 34 21.74 -7.84 -2.27
CA THR A 34 21.60 -9.13 -1.62
C THR A 34 20.31 -9.17 -0.80
N THR A 35 19.52 -10.22 -0.98
CA THR A 35 18.36 -10.49 -0.15
C THR A 35 18.79 -11.18 1.14
N LEU A 36 18.21 -10.74 2.25
CA LEU A 36 18.55 -11.19 3.59
C LEU A 36 17.34 -11.88 4.21
N GLN A 37 17.58 -13.04 4.83
CA GLN A 37 16.54 -13.88 5.43
C GLN A 37 16.22 -13.46 6.87
N THR A 38 14.99 -13.67 7.32
CA THR A 38 14.62 -13.43 8.73
C THR A 38 15.49 -14.29 9.64
N GLY A 39 16.00 -13.72 10.72
CA GLY A 39 16.93 -14.37 11.64
C GLY A 39 18.37 -14.39 11.15
N GLN A 40 18.66 -13.94 9.92
CA GLN A 40 20.03 -13.83 9.44
C GLN A 40 20.81 -12.82 10.28
N ARG A 41 22.04 -13.18 10.65
CA ARG A 41 22.95 -12.33 11.40
C ARG A 41 24.00 -11.72 10.49
N LEU A 42 24.31 -10.45 10.73
CA LEU A 42 25.31 -9.69 10.00
C LEU A 42 26.28 -9.06 11.00
N THR A 43 27.56 -9.13 10.72
CA THR A 43 28.58 -8.46 11.52
C THR A 43 29.09 -7.26 10.73
N LEU A 44 29.01 -6.07 11.30
CA LEU A 44 29.56 -4.85 10.73
C LEU A 44 30.83 -4.46 11.48
N GLY A 45 31.87 -4.10 10.73
CA GLY A 45 33.12 -3.58 11.30
C GLY A 45 32.99 -2.12 11.75
N VAL A 46 34.10 -1.57 12.27
CA VAL A 46 34.20 -0.14 12.54
C VAL A 46 34.01 0.64 11.23
N ASP A 47 33.36 1.81 11.30
CA ASP A 47 33.04 2.67 10.15
C ASP A 47 32.23 2.01 9.03
N SER A 48 31.61 0.87 9.32
CA SER A 48 30.75 0.16 8.37
C SER A 48 29.31 0.64 8.49
N GLU A 49 28.67 0.88 7.36
CA GLU A 49 27.26 1.25 7.28
C GLU A 49 26.52 0.26 6.37
N LEU A 50 25.34 -0.17 6.80
CA LEU A 50 24.47 -1.04 6.03
C LEU A 50 23.05 -0.46 6.09
N THR A 51 22.48 -0.16 4.92
CA THR A 51 21.07 0.20 4.81
C THR A 51 20.32 -0.97 4.21
N VAL A 52 19.27 -1.42 4.89
CA VAL A 52 18.36 -2.44 4.38
C VAL A 52 16.96 -1.89 4.24
N SER A 53 16.25 -2.36 3.21
CA SER A 53 14.84 -2.10 3.01
C SER A 53 14.06 -3.38 3.29
N PHE A 54 13.07 -3.31 4.18
CA PHE A 54 12.16 -4.41 4.45
C PHE A 54 11.06 -4.41 3.40
N LEU A 55 10.93 -5.53 2.70
CA LEU A 55 9.97 -5.70 1.61
C LEU A 55 8.53 -5.70 2.16
N GLN A 56 8.35 -6.18 3.39
CA GLN A 56 7.09 -6.12 4.11
C GLN A 56 7.05 -4.86 4.99
N GLY A 57 6.00 -4.04 4.84
CA GLY A 57 5.81 -2.81 5.61
C GLY A 57 6.68 -1.61 5.19
N GLY A 58 7.63 -1.78 4.26
CA GLY A 58 8.40 -0.68 3.65
C GLY A 58 9.30 0.09 4.62
N ALA A 59 9.67 -0.54 5.74
CA ALA A 59 10.59 0.04 6.71
C ALA A 59 12.03 0.03 6.19
N ARG A 60 12.84 1.00 6.60
CA ARG A 60 14.27 1.04 6.28
C ARG A 60 15.09 1.12 7.55
N SER A 61 16.04 0.22 7.70
CA SER A 61 17.00 0.25 8.81
C SER A 61 18.37 0.64 8.31
N LEU A 62 18.92 1.72 8.87
CA LEU A 62 20.32 2.07 8.78
C LEU A 62 21.05 1.49 9.99
N CYS A 63 21.99 0.58 9.73
CA CYS A 63 22.86 -0.04 10.72
C CYS A 63 24.26 0.57 10.61
N ARG A 64 24.82 1.02 11.74
CA ARG A 64 26.20 1.54 11.83
C ARG A 64 27.00 0.65 12.76
N GLY A 65 28.09 0.07 12.24
CA GLY A 65 29.01 -0.74 13.03
C GLY A 65 29.94 0.08 13.92
N PRO A 66 30.69 -0.58 14.82
CA PRO A 66 30.84 -2.03 14.89
C PRO A 66 29.71 -2.71 15.69
N GLY A 67 29.27 -3.90 15.24
CA GLY A 67 28.25 -4.67 15.96
C GLY A 67 27.77 -5.91 15.21
N VAL A 68 27.01 -6.75 15.92
CA VAL A 68 26.29 -7.91 15.36
C VAL A 68 24.81 -7.56 15.30
N PHE A 69 24.25 -7.64 14.11
CA PHE A 69 22.88 -7.27 13.79
C PHE A 69 22.09 -8.50 13.37
N GLN A 70 20.79 -8.53 13.66
CA GLN A 70 19.86 -9.57 13.21
C GLN A 70 18.75 -8.95 12.35
N VAL A 71 18.43 -9.63 11.26
CA VAL A 71 17.32 -9.27 10.38
C VAL A 71 16.03 -9.76 11.03
N GLY A 72 15.20 -8.84 11.50
CA GLY A 72 13.85 -9.13 11.98
C GLY A 72 12.87 -9.29 10.82
N LEU A 73 11.57 -9.32 11.15
CA LEU A 73 10.51 -9.36 10.14
C LEU A 73 10.30 -8.01 9.46
N THR A 74 10.41 -6.92 10.23
CA THR A 74 10.12 -5.55 9.77
C THR A 74 11.21 -4.55 10.11
N GLU A 75 12.25 -4.94 10.83
CA GLU A 75 13.35 -4.07 11.23
C GLU A 75 14.63 -4.85 11.54
N MET A 76 15.76 -4.15 11.56
CA MET A 76 17.03 -4.69 12.05
C MET A 76 17.12 -4.54 13.56
N GLU A 77 17.76 -5.50 14.21
CA GLU A 77 18.04 -5.47 15.64
C GLU A 77 19.55 -5.51 15.88
N LEU A 78 20.07 -4.66 16.77
CA LEU A 78 21.44 -4.77 17.25
C LEU A 78 21.47 -5.77 18.41
N LEU A 79 22.15 -6.90 18.22
CA LEU A 79 22.28 -7.93 19.25
C LEU A 79 23.43 -7.61 20.22
N SER A 80 24.53 -7.07 19.71
CA SER A 80 25.73 -6.80 20.51
C SER A 80 26.68 -5.83 19.81
N GLY A 81 27.42 -5.04 20.60
CA GLY A 81 28.42 -4.08 20.13
C GLY A 81 27.98 -2.62 20.34
N PRO A 82 28.89 -1.65 20.16
CA PRO A 82 28.61 -0.22 20.37
C PRO A 82 27.97 0.47 19.15
N GLY A 83 27.63 -0.28 18.10
CA GLY A 83 26.95 0.21 16.91
C GLY A 83 25.55 0.75 17.19
N SER A 84 24.84 1.10 16.12
CA SER A 84 23.46 1.59 16.23
C SER A 84 22.59 1.11 15.09
N VAL A 85 21.28 1.01 15.36
CA VAL A 85 20.25 0.85 14.34
C VAL A 85 19.32 2.04 14.43
N ASN A 86 19.06 2.66 13.29
CA ASN A 86 17.97 3.61 13.13
C ASN A 86 16.99 3.04 12.10
N THR A 87 15.79 2.70 12.56
CA THR A 87 14.71 2.21 11.70
C THR A 87 13.72 3.32 11.44
N GLN A 88 13.63 3.73 10.18
CA GLN A 88 12.55 4.55 9.69
C GLN A 88 11.41 3.62 9.27
N LYS A 89 10.42 3.51 10.14
CA LYS A 89 9.13 2.92 9.79
C LYS A 89 8.39 4.00 9.02
N ASN A 90 7.95 3.71 7.80
CA ASN A 90 7.14 4.64 7.01
C ASN A 90 5.76 4.78 7.68
N GLU A 91 5.70 5.49 8.79
CA GLU A 91 4.51 6.20 9.21
C GLU A 91 4.32 7.29 8.15
N VAL A 92 3.40 7.04 7.23
CA VAL A 92 3.10 7.82 6.03
C VAL A 92 3.34 9.33 6.26
N ARG A 93 4.19 9.93 5.38
CA ARG A 93 4.58 11.35 5.22
C ARG A 93 5.99 11.75 5.71
N ALA A 94 6.94 11.61 4.80
CA ALA A 94 7.55 12.82 4.27
C ALA A 94 7.13 12.92 2.81
N ALA A 95 6.62 14.09 2.39
CA ALA A 95 6.54 14.42 0.98
C ALA A 95 7.97 14.36 0.42
N ILE A 96 8.31 13.25 -0.24
CA ILE A 96 9.62 13.10 -0.89
C ILE A 96 9.55 13.96 -2.14
N THR A 97 10.13 15.16 -2.06
CA THR A 97 10.32 16.06 -3.18
C THR A 97 11.02 15.32 -4.33
N PRO A 98 10.56 15.46 -5.59
CA PRO A 98 11.00 14.59 -6.71
C PRO A 98 12.48 14.69 -7.09
N ASN A 99 13.23 15.65 -6.54
CA ASN A 99 14.49 16.08 -7.13
C ASN A 99 15.73 15.41 -6.57
N SER A 100 15.58 14.52 -5.61
CA SER A 100 16.68 13.67 -5.21
C SER A 100 16.12 12.34 -4.76
N TRP A 101 16.25 11.32 -5.59
CA TRP A 101 17.13 10.18 -5.31
C TRP A 101 17.07 9.23 -6.50
N THR A 102 18.25 8.70 -6.83
CA THR A 102 18.42 7.52 -7.67
C THR A 102 17.41 6.44 -7.28
N ASN A 103 17.02 5.65 -8.27
CA ASN A 103 15.88 4.75 -8.34
C ASN A 103 15.92 3.53 -7.39
N TRP A 104 16.30 3.73 -6.12
CA TRP A 104 16.56 2.68 -5.14
C TRP A 104 15.30 1.89 -4.77
N ASP A 105 14.13 2.55 -4.80
CA ASP A 105 12.84 1.90 -4.62
C ASP A 105 12.52 0.95 -5.78
N GLU A 106 12.69 1.38 -7.03
CA GLU A 106 12.53 0.49 -8.19
C GLU A 106 13.55 -0.66 -8.20
N MET A 107 14.79 -0.41 -7.78
CA MET A 107 15.82 -1.44 -7.64
C MET A 107 15.54 -2.42 -6.48
N ALA A 108 14.79 -1.99 -5.46
CA ALA A 108 14.26 -2.83 -4.39
C ALA A 108 12.95 -3.53 -4.73
N GLY A 109 12.53 -3.45 -6.00
CA GLY A 109 11.29 -4.05 -6.47
C GLY A 109 10.05 -3.25 -6.09
N VAL A 110 10.17 -2.06 -5.50
CA VAL A 110 9.01 -1.18 -5.29
C VAL A 110 8.55 -0.65 -6.64
N ARG A 111 7.40 -1.12 -7.12
CA ARG A 111 6.77 -0.63 -8.34
C ARG A 111 5.68 0.35 -7.94
N ARG A 112 5.59 1.48 -8.64
CA ARG A 112 4.51 2.45 -8.46
C ARG A 112 3.48 2.24 -9.54
N ASP A 113 2.22 2.49 -9.20
CA ASP A 113 1.10 2.54 -10.15
C ASP A 113 0.74 1.19 -10.80
N GLU A 114 1.04 0.05 -10.19
CA GLU A 114 0.52 -1.25 -10.67
C GLU A 114 -0.76 -1.70 -9.94
N ILE A 115 -1.13 -1.04 -8.82
CA ILE A 115 -2.45 -1.18 -8.20
C ILE A 115 -3.30 0.00 -8.63
N HIS A 116 -4.42 -0.30 -9.28
CA HIS A 116 -5.36 0.71 -9.76
C HIS A 116 -6.69 0.57 -9.04
N TYR A 117 -7.21 1.65 -8.47
CA TYR A 117 -8.57 1.64 -7.94
C TYR A 117 -9.55 1.30 -9.06
N ALA A 118 -10.51 0.45 -8.72
CA ALA A 118 -11.61 0.07 -9.56
C ALA A 118 -12.89 0.64 -8.96
N GLY A 119 -13.78 1.14 -9.82
CA GLY A 119 -15.04 1.74 -9.39
C GLY A 119 -14.97 3.24 -9.17
N ASP A 120 -16.09 3.81 -8.74
CA ASP A 120 -16.25 5.24 -8.58
C ASP A 120 -15.56 5.74 -7.31
N PRO A 121 -14.81 6.85 -7.36
CA PRO A 121 -14.26 7.51 -6.16
C PRO A 121 -15.33 8.05 -5.21
N THR A 122 -16.60 8.03 -5.61
CA THR A 122 -17.71 8.49 -4.77
C THR A 122 -18.68 7.37 -4.46
N TRP A 123 -19.05 7.27 -3.18
CA TRP A 123 -19.89 6.21 -2.65
C TRP A 123 -21.27 6.69 -2.25
N LEU A 124 -22.24 5.83 -2.50
CA LEU A 124 -23.67 6.09 -2.29
C LEU A 124 -24.21 5.41 -1.02
N GLU A 125 -23.48 4.43 -0.52
CA GLU A 125 -23.87 3.62 0.63
C GLU A 125 -22.96 3.91 1.82
N PRO A 126 -23.48 3.83 3.06
CA PRO A 126 -22.69 4.01 4.27
C PRO A 126 -21.63 2.91 4.44
N GLN A 127 -21.98 1.69 3.99
CA GLN A 127 -21.04 0.59 3.90
C GLN A 127 -20.41 0.60 2.53
N ALA A 128 -19.13 0.84 2.54
CA ALA A 128 -18.42 0.98 1.32
C ALA A 128 -17.46 -0.16 1.06
N ARG A 129 -17.42 -0.56 -0.21
CA ARG A 129 -16.58 -1.63 -0.70
C ARG A 129 -15.55 -1.01 -1.61
N LEU A 130 -14.31 -0.93 -1.10
CA LEU A 130 -13.17 -0.65 -1.96
C LEU A 130 -13.09 -1.72 -3.04
N SER A 131 -12.62 -1.33 -4.21
CA SER A 131 -12.23 -2.26 -5.25
C SER A 131 -10.99 -1.74 -5.96
N TRP A 132 -10.18 -2.66 -6.44
CA TRP A 132 -8.97 -2.36 -7.18
C TRP A 132 -8.62 -3.52 -8.10
N THR A 133 -7.83 -3.21 -9.11
CA THR A 133 -7.10 -4.18 -9.93
C THR A 133 -5.67 -4.23 -9.41
N ALA A 134 -5.19 -5.44 -9.13
CA ALA A 134 -3.87 -5.71 -8.58
C ALA A 134 -3.18 -6.81 -9.39
N PRO A 135 -1.84 -6.81 -9.50
CA PRO A 135 -1.10 -7.91 -10.10
C PRO A 135 -1.38 -9.25 -9.41
N ALA A 136 -1.46 -10.32 -10.20
CA ALA A 136 -1.88 -11.65 -9.72
C ALA A 136 -0.90 -12.31 -8.74
N ASP A 137 0.35 -11.84 -8.70
CA ASP A 137 1.40 -12.34 -7.82
C ASP A 137 1.43 -11.66 -6.44
N LEU A 138 0.65 -10.57 -6.25
CA LEU A 138 0.50 -9.97 -4.93
C LEU A 138 -0.20 -10.96 -3.98
N GLN A 139 0.31 -11.04 -2.75
CA GLN A 139 -0.21 -11.91 -1.70
C GLN A 139 -1.06 -11.14 -0.69
N GLU A 140 -0.66 -9.90 -0.42
CA GLU A 140 -1.27 -9.05 0.60
C GLU A 140 -1.33 -7.61 0.11
N ILE A 141 -2.34 -6.86 0.56
CA ILE A 141 -2.44 -5.41 0.38
C ILE A 141 -2.71 -4.77 1.74
N GLU A 142 -1.80 -3.92 2.20
CA GLU A 142 -2.06 -2.96 3.28
C GLU A 142 -2.93 -1.84 2.72
N VAL A 143 -4.05 -1.60 3.40
CA VAL A 143 -5.02 -0.56 3.09
C VAL A 143 -5.02 0.42 4.26
N VAL A 144 -4.81 1.70 3.95
CA VAL A 144 -4.92 2.79 4.91
C VAL A 144 -6.01 3.73 4.45
N VAL A 145 -6.91 4.09 5.36
CA VAL A 145 -7.97 5.08 5.12
C VAL A 145 -7.90 6.16 6.19
N GLU A 146 -7.80 7.40 5.73
CA GLU A 146 -7.64 8.57 6.58
C GLU A 146 -8.71 9.59 6.23
N HIS A 147 -9.27 10.25 7.23
CA HIS A 147 -10.22 11.33 7.05
C HIS A 147 -9.54 12.54 6.41
N TYR A 148 -10.23 13.28 5.55
CA TYR A 148 -9.71 14.51 4.91
C TYR A 148 -10.52 15.71 5.39
N PRO A 149 -9.90 16.86 5.73
CA PRO A 149 -8.48 17.23 5.51
C PRO A 149 -7.54 17.01 6.70
N ASP A 150 -8.02 16.48 7.82
CA ASP A 150 -7.23 16.34 9.06
C ASP A 150 -6.29 15.11 9.07
N TYR A 151 -6.44 14.20 8.11
CA TYR A 151 -5.65 12.97 7.95
C TYR A 151 -5.66 12.06 9.18
N ARG A 152 -6.77 12.10 9.93
CA ARG A 152 -6.97 11.18 11.05
C ARG A 152 -7.22 9.78 10.50
N ARG A 153 -6.38 8.81 10.88
CA ARG A 153 -6.54 7.42 10.48
C ARG A 153 -7.83 6.82 11.02
N VAL A 154 -8.66 6.30 10.12
CA VAL A 154 -9.93 5.65 10.41
C VAL A 154 -9.81 4.14 10.24
N TYR A 155 -8.96 3.69 9.30
CA TYR A 155 -8.67 2.29 9.09
C TYR A 155 -7.20 2.06 8.72
N LYS A 156 -6.65 0.97 9.24
CA LYS A 156 -5.41 0.37 8.74
C LYS A 156 -5.50 -1.14 8.93
N GLY A 157 -5.27 -1.88 7.84
CA GLY A 157 -5.26 -3.33 7.89
C GLY A 157 -4.70 -3.94 6.62
N THR A 158 -4.31 -5.21 6.72
CA THR A 158 -3.81 -6.00 5.59
C THR A 158 -4.89 -6.97 5.14
N VAL A 159 -5.14 -7.03 3.83
CA VAL A 159 -6.16 -7.89 3.23
C VAL A 159 -5.59 -8.69 2.05
N SER A 160 -6.31 -9.72 1.62
CA SER A 160 -6.02 -10.40 0.35
C SER A 160 -6.33 -9.46 -0.83
N PRO A 161 -5.54 -9.47 -1.91
CA PRO A 161 -5.77 -8.60 -3.07
C PRO A 161 -7.15 -8.74 -3.70
N GLN A 162 -7.81 -9.89 -3.56
CA GLN A 162 -9.14 -10.15 -4.12
C GLN A 162 -10.28 -9.89 -3.13
N GLN A 163 -9.97 -9.55 -1.87
CA GLN A 163 -10.96 -9.35 -0.81
C GLN A 163 -10.74 -8.00 -0.10
N PRO A 164 -11.21 -6.90 -0.71
CA PRO A 164 -11.15 -5.59 -0.08
C PRO A 164 -11.91 -5.54 1.26
N PRO A 165 -11.48 -4.69 2.21
CA PRO A 165 -12.20 -4.54 3.47
C PRO A 165 -13.56 -3.88 3.23
N ALA A 166 -14.56 -4.32 3.98
CA ALA A 166 -15.81 -3.58 4.11
C ALA A 166 -15.61 -2.50 5.18
N LEU A 167 -15.83 -1.24 4.82
CA LEU A 167 -15.63 -0.10 5.70
C LEU A 167 -16.97 0.58 5.96
N ASP A 168 -17.23 0.93 7.21
CA ASP A 168 -18.36 1.78 7.59
C ASP A 168 -17.85 3.21 7.69
N LEU A 169 -18.10 4.01 6.65
CA LEU A 169 -17.61 5.38 6.55
C LEU A 169 -18.76 6.38 6.74
N GLU A 170 -18.48 7.46 7.46
CA GLU A 170 -19.47 8.49 7.75
C GLU A 170 -19.92 9.20 6.47
N SER A 171 -21.25 9.37 6.32
CA SER A 171 -21.85 10.08 5.18
C SER A 171 -21.48 11.55 5.15
N GLY A 172 -21.24 12.10 3.96
CA GLY A 172 -20.87 13.49 3.75
C GLY A 172 -19.40 13.80 4.05
N GLN A 173 -18.60 12.77 4.38
CA GLN A 173 -17.17 12.94 4.63
C GLN A 173 -16.32 12.56 3.42
N THR A 174 -15.11 13.10 3.40
CA THR A 174 -14.08 12.78 2.40
C THR A 174 -12.93 12.05 3.08
N TYR A 175 -12.39 11.06 2.38
CA TYR A 175 -11.29 10.24 2.85
C TYR A 175 -10.18 10.19 1.81
N VAL A 176 -8.97 9.88 2.27
CA VAL A 176 -7.86 9.49 1.42
C VAL A 176 -7.59 8.01 1.66
N VAL A 177 -7.53 7.26 0.56
CA VAL A 177 -7.18 5.84 0.56
C VAL A 177 -5.78 5.70 -0.02
N SER A 178 -4.98 4.87 0.63
CA SER A 178 -3.65 4.47 0.18
C SER A 178 -3.56 2.95 0.20
N LEU A 179 -3.07 2.36 -0.89
CA LEU A 179 -2.88 0.92 -1.03
C LEU A 179 -1.40 0.61 -1.21
N ARG A 180 -0.95 -0.42 -0.51
CA ARG A 180 0.39 -0.99 -0.67
C ARG A 180 0.31 -2.51 -0.75
N GLY A 181 0.66 -3.06 -1.91
CA GLY A 181 0.74 -4.48 -2.16
C GLY A 181 2.09 -5.10 -1.85
N PHE A 182 2.09 -6.37 -1.45
CA PHE A 182 3.28 -7.15 -1.12
C PHE A 182 3.30 -8.47 -1.89
N ALA A 183 4.46 -8.81 -2.43
CA ALA A 183 4.78 -10.11 -3.01
C ALA A 183 6.20 -10.54 -2.61
N PRO A 184 6.55 -11.84 -2.74
CA PRO A 184 7.91 -12.30 -2.48
C PRO A 184 8.92 -11.57 -3.38
N GLY A 185 9.72 -10.68 -2.80
CA GLY A 185 10.75 -9.94 -3.54
C GLY A 185 10.31 -8.57 -4.09
N ARG A 186 9.07 -8.12 -3.86
CA ARG A 186 8.62 -6.80 -4.35
C ARG A 186 7.48 -6.19 -3.53
N THR A 187 7.36 -4.87 -3.65
CA THR A 187 6.28 -4.09 -3.05
C THR A 187 5.65 -3.25 -4.16
N VAL A 188 4.36 -2.96 -4.06
CA VAL A 188 3.67 -2.13 -5.05
C VAL A 188 2.89 -1.04 -4.34
N ASP A 189 3.11 0.22 -4.68
CA ASP A 189 2.32 1.33 -4.15
C ASP A 189 1.30 1.81 -5.20
N SER A 190 0.07 2.08 -4.78
CA SER A 190 -0.90 2.80 -5.62
C SER A 190 -0.72 4.31 -5.45
N ALA A 191 -1.23 5.09 -6.41
CA ALA A 191 -1.53 6.50 -6.17
C ALA A 191 -2.51 6.64 -4.98
N GLU A 192 -2.52 7.80 -4.33
CA GLU A 192 -3.56 8.11 -3.34
C GLU A 192 -4.89 8.37 -4.06
N GLN A 193 -5.98 7.78 -3.56
CA GLN A 193 -7.31 8.05 -4.08
C GLN A 193 -8.09 8.87 -3.07
N ARG A 194 -8.64 10.00 -3.54
CA ARG A 194 -9.66 10.72 -2.78
C ARG A 194 -10.99 10.04 -2.96
N LEU A 195 -11.67 9.88 -1.84
CA LEU A 195 -12.93 9.18 -1.75
C LEU A 195 -13.98 10.06 -1.08
N GLU A 196 -15.12 10.25 -1.71
CA GLU A 196 -16.25 11.01 -1.15
C GLU A 196 -17.38 10.06 -0.80
N VAL A 197 -17.88 10.10 0.45
CA VAL A 197 -19.12 9.43 0.82
C VAL A 197 -20.24 10.45 0.69
N LEU A 198 -21.18 10.23 -0.23
CA LEU A 198 -22.27 11.17 -0.42
C LEU A 198 -23.08 11.34 0.86
N SER A 199 -23.48 12.58 1.12
CA SER A 199 -24.40 12.87 2.20
C SER A 199 -25.74 12.18 1.95
N ARG A 200 -26.49 11.92 3.03
CA ARG A 200 -27.84 11.37 2.91
C ARG A 200 -28.75 12.23 2.02
N GLU A 201 -28.65 13.55 2.18
CA GLU A 201 -29.43 14.52 1.40
C GLU A 201 -29.06 14.47 -0.09
N ASP A 202 -27.77 14.49 -0.43
CA ASP A 202 -27.33 14.40 -1.82
C ASP A 202 -27.73 13.07 -2.47
N ARG A 203 -27.71 11.98 -1.70
CA ARG A 203 -28.18 10.67 -2.15
C ARG A 203 -29.68 10.68 -2.45
N GLU A 204 -30.49 11.20 -1.55
CA GLU A 204 -31.94 11.31 -1.74
C GLU A 204 -32.26 12.22 -2.94
N ARG A 205 -31.51 13.33 -3.11
CA ARG A 205 -31.63 14.22 -4.27
C ARG A 205 -31.28 13.50 -5.58
N LEU A 206 -30.18 12.74 -5.60
CA LEU A 206 -29.78 11.97 -6.79
C LEU A 206 -30.86 10.96 -7.20
N LEU A 207 -31.36 10.16 -6.25
CA LEU A 207 -32.40 9.16 -6.53
C LEU A 207 -33.69 9.81 -7.05
N ALA A 208 -34.08 10.95 -6.48
CA ALA A 208 -35.23 11.71 -6.96
C ALA A 208 -35.01 12.24 -8.38
N TRP A 209 -33.80 12.72 -8.69
CA TRP A 209 -33.47 13.24 -10.02
C TRP A 209 -33.47 12.13 -11.07
N GLU A 210 -32.82 10.99 -10.80
CA GLU A 210 -32.82 9.82 -11.69
C GLU A 210 -34.25 9.34 -12.02
N SER A 211 -35.16 9.36 -11.05
CA SER A 211 -36.55 8.95 -11.28
C SER A 211 -37.36 9.92 -12.15
N LYS A 212 -36.91 11.17 -12.28
CA LYS A 212 -37.64 12.26 -12.95
C LYS A 212 -37.00 12.71 -14.26
N ALA A 213 -35.71 12.43 -14.46
CA ALA A 213 -34.99 12.80 -15.67
C ALA A 213 -35.52 12.01 -16.87
N GLN A 214 -36.34 12.67 -17.70
CA GLN A 214 -36.92 12.06 -18.90
C GLN A 214 -36.54 12.81 -20.18
N SER A 215 -36.24 14.11 -20.09
CA SER A 215 -35.83 14.87 -21.27
C SER A 215 -34.32 14.72 -21.54
N PRO A 216 -33.87 14.85 -22.80
CA PRO A 216 -32.44 14.85 -23.13
C PRO A 216 -31.65 15.89 -22.33
N ALA A 217 -32.24 17.06 -22.06
CA ALA A 217 -31.59 18.12 -21.27
C ALA A 217 -31.36 17.68 -19.82
N ASP A 218 -32.36 17.07 -19.17
CA ASP A 218 -32.25 16.59 -17.79
C ASP A 218 -31.21 15.47 -17.68
N LEU A 219 -31.15 14.58 -18.69
CA LEU A 219 -30.19 13.47 -18.73
C LEU A 219 -28.75 13.98 -18.90
N VAL A 220 -28.54 15.02 -19.72
CA VAL A 220 -27.22 15.67 -19.87
C VAL A 220 -26.79 16.38 -18.60
N GLU A 221 -27.72 17.05 -17.91
CA GLU A 221 -27.44 17.72 -16.64
C GLU A 221 -27.08 16.71 -15.54
N LEU A 222 -27.87 15.63 -15.42
CA LEU A 222 -27.60 14.53 -14.50
C LEU A 222 -26.26 13.86 -14.80
N TYR A 223 -25.96 13.58 -16.07
CA TYR A 223 -24.66 13.04 -16.48
C TYR A 223 -23.50 13.95 -16.04
N SER A 224 -23.62 15.25 -16.30
CA SER A 224 -22.61 16.25 -15.92
C SER A 224 -22.43 16.29 -14.40
N TRP A 225 -23.53 16.23 -13.64
CA TRP A 225 -23.49 16.18 -12.19
C TRP A 225 -22.78 14.92 -11.69
N LEU A 226 -23.13 13.73 -12.21
CA LEU A 226 -22.50 12.45 -11.86
C LEU A 226 -20.99 12.47 -12.13
N MET A 227 -20.57 12.96 -13.29
CA MET A 227 -19.15 13.11 -13.64
C MET A 227 -18.42 14.07 -12.68
N SER A 228 -19.04 15.20 -12.34
CA SER A 228 -18.45 16.18 -11.40
C SER A 228 -18.30 15.62 -9.99
N ARG A 229 -19.16 14.66 -9.62
CA ARG A 229 -19.12 13.94 -8.35
C ARG A 229 -18.30 12.67 -8.42
N GLY A 230 -17.60 12.38 -9.51
CA GLY A 230 -16.78 11.16 -9.63
C GLY A 230 -17.60 9.86 -9.66
N LEU A 231 -18.89 9.91 -9.97
CA LEU A 231 -19.76 8.74 -10.19
C LEU A 231 -19.72 8.29 -11.66
N VAL A 232 -18.51 8.03 -12.17
CA VAL A 232 -18.23 7.81 -13.60
C VAL A 232 -18.95 6.57 -14.13
N SER A 233 -18.92 5.46 -13.40
CA SER A 233 -19.58 4.21 -13.80
C SER A 233 -21.09 4.40 -13.97
N ARG A 234 -21.70 5.25 -13.14
CA ARG A 234 -23.13 5.56 -13.19
C ARG A 234 -23.45 6.54 -14.31
N ALA A 235 -22.59 7.53 -14.55
CA ALA A 235 -22.70 8.44 -15.69
C ALA A 235 -22.63 7.67 -17.03
N GLU A 236 -21.66 6.76 -17.16
CA GLU A 236 -21.51 5.94 -18.37
C GLU A 236 -22.69 5.00 -18.59
N ARG A 237 -23.25 4.44 -17.51
CA ARG A 237 -24.49 3.65 -17.60
C ARG A 237 -25.66 4.49 -18.09
N LEU A 238 -25.85 5.69 -17.54
CA LEU A 238 -26.89 6.62 -17.97
C LEU A 238 -26.78 6.94 -19.46
N ARG A 239 -25.55 7.16 -19.95
CA ARG A 239 -25.26 7.41 -21.37
C ARG A 239 -25.58 6.19 -22.23
N ALA A 240 -25.16 5.00 -21.81
CA ALA A 240 -25.39 3.76 -22.56
C ALA A 240 -26.88 3.38 -22.65
N GLU A 241 -27.65 3.65 -21.60
CA GLU A 241 -29.10 3.38 -21.56
C GLU A 241 -29.92 4.38 -22.38
N ASN A 242 -29.37 5.58 -22.65
CA ASN A 242 -30.07 6.67 -23.33
C ASN A 242 -29.25 7.25 -24.51
N PRO A 243 -28.87 6.44 -25.52
CA PRO A 243 -27.96 6.87 -26.58
C PRO A 243 -28.50 8.04 -27.43
N GLY A 244 -29.81 8.27 -27.46
CA GLY A 244 -30.42 9.39 -28.18
C GLY A 244 -30.37 10.74 -27.46
N ALA A 245 -29.96 10.76 -26.19
CA ALA A 245 -29.86 11.99 -25.39
C ALA A 245 -28.45 12.63 -25.42
N PHE A 246 -27.44 11.87 -25.84
CA PHE A 246 -26.04 12.28 -25.83
C PHE A 246 -25.47 12.26 -27.26
N PRO A 247 -24.91 13.37 -27.77
CA PRO A 247 -24.32 13.44 -29.10
C PRO A 247 -23.02 12.63 -29.24
#